data_AF-A0A072PTR7-F1
#
_entry.id   AF-A0A072PTR7-F1
#
_cell.length_a   1.000
_cell.length_b   1.000
_cell.length_c   1.000
_cell.angle_alpha   90.00
_cell.angle_beta   90.00
_cell.angle_gamma   90.00
#
_symmetry.space_group_name_H-M   'P 1'
#
loop_
_entity.id
_entity.type
_entity.pdbx_description
1 polymer ?
#
loop_
_entity_poly.entity_id
_entity_poly.type
_entity_poly.pdbx_seq_one_letter_code
_entity_poly.pdbx_strand_id
1 'polypeptide(L)' 'MVALLLQGGHNPRLRDSEGRTSLSWAARNGHLGVVELLLATSDASEASDVCDYSGRSPLSWAAGNGH' A
#
# COMPACT_ATOMS: atom_id res chain seq x y z
N MET A 1 -15.28 -0.37 3.53
CA MET A 1 -14.60 -1.29 4.48
C MET A 1 -13.09 -1.07 4.41
N VAL A 2 -12.60 0.13 4.74
CA VAL A 2 -11.16 0.50 4.60
C VAL A 2 -10.45 0.52 5.95
N ALA A 3 -11.22 0.46 7.04
CA ALA A 3 -10.73 0.60 8.42
C ALA A 3 -10.29 -0.72 9.08
N LEU A 4 -10.47 -1.88 8.44
CA LEU A 4 -10.24 -3.18 9.09
C LEU A 4 -8.75 -3.51 9.30
N LEU A 5 -7.83 -2.72 8.73
CA LEU A 5 -6.38 -2.94 8.86
C LEU A 5 -5.74 -2.15 10.02
N LEU A 6 -6.44 -1.20 10.65
CA LEU A 6 -5.85 -0.33 11.68
C LEU A 6 -5.94 -0.87 13.12
N GLN A 7 -6.73 -1.92 13.39
CA GLN A 7 -6.94 -2.42 14.77
C GLN A 7 -5.90 -3.42 15.28
N GLY A 8 -4.91 -3.85 14.48
CA GLY A 8 -4.02 -4.98 14.83
C GLY A 8 -2.54 -4.68 15.07
N GLY A 9 -2.13 -3.42 15.13
CA GLY A 9 -0.70 -3.06 15.07
C GLY A 9 -0.27 -2.88 13.61
N HIS A 10 -0.40 -1.64 13.13
CA HIS A 10 -0.16 -1.26 11.76
C HIS A 10 1.35 -1.28 11.48
N ASN A 11 1.88 -2.44 11.09
CA ASN A 11 3.21 -2.53 10.50
C ASN A 11 3.05 -2.34 8.99
N PRO A 12 3.40 -1.18 8.40
CA PRO A 12 3.22 -0.94 6.97
C PRO A 12 4.11 -1.82 6.08
N ARG A 13 5.06 -2.53 6.69
CA ARG A 13 5.87 -3.58 6.05
C ARG A 13 5.19 -4.95 6.01
N LEU A 14 4.02 -5.13 6.63
CA LEU A 14 3.28 -6.38 6.52
C LEU A 14 2.87 -6.58 5.07
N ARG A 15 3.29 -7.74 4.55
CA ARG A 15 2.99 -8.17 3.19
C ARG A 15 1.95 -9.26 3.23
N ASP A 16 1.02 -9.22 2.29
CA ASP A 16 0.13 -10.35 2.05
C ASP A 16 0.89 -11.54 1.41
N SER A 17 0.18 -12.62 1.15
CA SER A 17 0.73 -13.82 0.50
C SER A 17 1.23 -13.57 -0.94
N GLU A 18 0.98 -12.40 -1.52
CA GLU A 18 1.51 -11.97 -2.82
C GLU A 18 2.63 -10.93 -2.71
N GLY A 19 3.06 -10.59 -1.48
CA GLY A 19 4.11 -9.62 -1.23
C GLY A 19 3.62 -8.17 -1.21
N ARG A 20 2.31 -7.92 -1.27
CA ARG A 20 1.74 -6.57 -1.37
C ARG A 20 1.55 -5.94 -0.01
N THR A 21 1.79 -4.63 0.07
CA THR A 21 1.55 -3.82 1.27
C THR A 21 0.16 -3.19 1.23
N SER A 22 -0.26 -2.59 2.35
CA SER A 22 -1.46 -1.75 2.40
C SER A 22 -1.41 -0.62 1.36
N LEU A 23 -0.22 -0.07 1.07
CA LEU A 23 -0.04 0.95 0.04
C LEU A 23 -0.26 0.38 -1.37
N SER A 24 0.23 -0.83 -1.67
CA SER A 24 -0.04 -1.49 -2.97
C SER A 24 -1.55 -1.66 -3.21
N TRP A 25 -2.30 -2.02 -2.16
CA TRP A 25 -3.75 -2.15 -2.24
C TRP A 25 -4.45 -0.80 -2.41
N ALA A 26 -4.01 0.24 -1.71
CA ALA A 26 -4.58 1.58 -1.85
C ALA A 26 -4.33 2.17 -3.25
N ALA A 27 -3.10 2.03 -3.76
CA ALA A 27 -2.70 2.49 -5.08
C ALA A 27 -3.42 1.75 -6.21
N ARG A 28 -3.54 0.40 -6.11
CA ARG A 28 -4.30 -0.42 -7.05
C ARG A 28 -5.76 0.03 -7.19
N ASN A 29 -6.39 0.46 -6.09
CA ASN A 29 -7.78 0.91 -6.10
C ASN A 29 -7.94 2.42 -6.36
N GLY A 30 -6.86 3.20 -6.43
CA GLY A 30 -6.92 4.65 -6.64
C GLY A 30 -7.40 5.42 -5.42
N HIS A 31 -7.23 4.87 -4.23
CA HIS A 31 -7.68 5.49 -2.99
C HIS A 31 -6.69 6.56 -2.54
N LEU A 32 -6.66 7.70 -3.24
CA LEU A 32 -5.69 8.78 -3.02
C LEU A 32 -5.63 9.22 -1.56
N GLY A 33 -6.77 9.45 -0.91
CA GLY A 33 -6.82 9.85 0.50
C GLY A 33 -6.28 8.79 1.48
N VAL A 34 -6.31 7.50 1.11
CA VAL A 34 -5.72 6.42 1.90
C VAL A 34 -4.22 6.33 1.66
N VAL A 35 -3.77 6.59 0.42
CA VAL A 35 -2.35 6.70 0.07
C VAL A 35 -1.70 7.85 0.84
N GLU A 36 -2.35 9.02 0.91
CA GLU A 36 -1.88 10.16 1.70
C GLU A 36 -1.83 9.85 3.19
N LEU A 37 -2.88 9.23 3.74
CA LEU A 37 -2.92 8.81 5.16
C LEU A 37 -1.81 7.81 5.51
N LEU A 38 -1.56 6.84 4.62
CA LEU A 38 -0.49 5.87 4.79
C LEU A 38 0.88 6.54 4.66
N LEU A 39 1.11 7.39 3.65
CA LEU A 39 2.38 8.11 3.48
C LEU A 39 2.68 9.08 4.64
N ALA A 40 1.64 9.65 5.27
CA ALA A 40 1.79 10.50 6.45
C ALA A 40 2.31 9.74 7.68
N THR A 41 2.20 8.42 7.70
CA THR A 41 2.85 7.57 8.70
C THR A 41 4.32 7.34 8.31
N SER A 42 5.24 7.78 9.17
CA SER A 42 6.69 7.72 8.93
C SER A 42 7.22 6.34 8.52
N ASP A 43 6.63 5.25 9.06
CA ASP A 43 7.00 3.87 8.71
C ASP A 43 6.54 3.42 7.31
N ALA A 44 5.51 4.06 6.75
CA ALA A 44 4.95 3.68 5.44
C ALA A 44 5.67 4.37 4.27
N SER A 45 6.41 5.45 4.52
CA SER A 45 7.33 6.06 3.55
C SER A 45 8.37 5.03 3.07
N GLU A 46 8.96 4.27 3.98
CA GLU A 46 9.91 3.18 3.68
C GLU A 46 9.25 2.00 2.96
N ALA A 47 7.92 1.86 3.09
CA ALA A 47 7.14 0.82 2.43
C ALA A 47 6.61 1.25 1.05
N SER A 48 6.83 2.50 0.63
CA SER A 48 6.30 3.04 -0.61
C SER A 48 6.92 2.44 -1.87
N ASP A 49 8.19 2.04 -1.78
CA ASP A 49 8.93 1.35 -2.84
C ASP A 49 8.92 -0.18 -2.69
N VAL A 50 8.15 -0.72 -1.75
CA VAL A 50 8.08 -2.18 -1.57
C VAL A 50 7.35 -2.82 -2.74
N CYS A 51 8.09 -3.60 -3.53
CA CYS A 51 7.52 -4.41 -4.60
C CYS A 51 6.89 -5.71 -4.08
N ASP A 52 5.81 -6.11 -4.75
CA ASP A 52 5.21 -7.42 -4.60
C ASP A 52 6.08 -8.53 -5.21
N TYR A 53 5.70 -9.80 -5.07
CA TYR A 53 6.47 -10.92 -5.64
C TYR A 53 6.53 -10.90 -7.18
N SER A 54 5.69 -10.11 -7.83
CA SER A 54 5.76 -9.87 -9.29
C SER A 54 6.71 -8.72 -9.64
N GLY A 55 7.38 -8.10 -8.66
CA GLY A 55 8.23 -6.94 -8.87
C GLY A 55 7.46 -5.63 -9.08
N ARG A 56 6.15 -5.58 -8.77
CA ARG A 56 5.33 -4.37 -8.95
C ARG A 56 5.29 -3.56 -7.66
N SER A 57 5.66 -2.29 -7.77
CA SER A 57 5.47 -1.31 -6.70
C SER A 57 4.01 -0.84 -6.62
N PRO A 58 3.58 -0.22 -5.50
CA PRO A 58 2.30 0.47 -5.40
C PRO A 58 2.06 1.43 -6.58
N LEU A 59 3.09 2.17 -7.00
CA LEU A 59 3.01 3.08 -8.14
C LEU A 59 2.78 2.34 -9.47
N SER A 60 3.41 1.17 -9.66
CA SER A 60 3.15 0.32 -10.83
C SER A 60 1.70 -0.15 -10.89
N TRP A 61 1.08 -0.40 -9.72
CA TRP A 61 -0.34 -0.74 -9.63
C TRP A 61 -1.25 0.45 -9.96
N ALA A 62 -0.95 1.66 -9.48
CA ALA A 62 -1.70 2.86 -9.84
C ALA A 62 -1.63 3.12 -11.36
N ALA A 63 -0.41 3.19 -11.91
CA ALA A 63 -0.17 3.41 -13.33
C ALA A 63 -0.83 2.34 -14.21
N GLY A 64 -0.79 1.07 -13.79
CA GLY A 64 -1.43 -0.04 -14.50
C GLY A 64 -2.97 -0.03 -14.45
N ASN A 65 -3.58 0.64 -13.47
CA ASN A 65 -5.03 0.82 -13.36
C ASN A 65 -5.50 2.17 -13.91
N GLY A 66 -4.59 3.04 -14.36
CA GLY A 66 -4.92 4.37 -14.92
C GLY A 66 -5.16 5.45 -13.86
N HIS A 67 -4.60 5.27 -12.66
CA HIS A 67 -4.63 6.23 -11.55
C HIS A 67 -3.28 6.93 -11.40
#